data_AF-A0A975I6U6-F1
#
_entry.id   AF-A0A975I6U6-F1
#
_cell.length_a   1.000
_cell.length_b   1.000
_cell.length_c   1.000
_cell.angle_alpha   90.00
_cell.angle_beta   90.00
_cell.angle_gamma   90.00
#
_symmetry.space_group_name_H-M   'P 1'
#
loop_
_entity.id
_entity.type
_entity.pdbx_description
1 polymer ?
#
loop_
_entity_poly.entity_id
_entity_poly.type
_entity_poly.pdbx_seq_one_letter_code
_entity_poly.pdbx_strand_id
1 'polypeptide(L)'
;MKPAPLQLMDYWANSIRMEACPDYDPKSNTELDLELISVKHSVKQLDTPDPEENGTSWLVGLSIEQTPCDTGNIPYTFAVSLQGVVLALPGGPTGERLERVSEPRRYTMLLASHGK
;
A
#
# COMPACT_ATOMS: atom_id res chain seq x y z
N MET A 1 13.64 24.77 -7.37
CA MET A 1 12.86 24.07 -6.32
C MET A 1 13.77 23.00 -5.71
N LYS A 2 13.84 22.88 -4.38
CA LYS A 2 14.63 21.81 -3.72
C LYS A 2 13.79 20.52 -3.75
N PRO A 3 14.31 19.39 -4.27
CA PRO A 3 13.55 18.14 -4.31
C PRO A 3 13.22 17.67 -2.88
N ALA A 4 12.13 16.92 -2.75
CA ALA A 4 11.78 16.29 -1.49
C ALA A 4 12.87 15.29 -1.10
N PRO A 5 13.23 15.20 0.19
CA PRO A 5 14.30 14.31 0.66
C PRO A 5 13.98 12.82 0.45
N LEU A 6 12.69 12.49 0.30
CA LEU A 6 12.17 11.18 -0.05
C LEU A 6 11.23 11.35 -1.24
N GLN A 7 11.44 10.54 -2.28
CA GLN A 7 10.65 10.60 -3.50
C GLN A 7 10.28 9.19 -3.96
N LEU A 8 8.99 8.97 -4.23
CA LEU A 8 8.53 7.79 -4.95
C LEU A 8 8.92 7.96 -6.42
N MET A 9 9.77 7.07 -6.91
CA MET A 9 10.30 7.11 -8.28
C MET A 9 9.40 6.35 -9.23
N ASP A 10 8.94 5.17 -8.80
CA ASP A 10 8.07 4.30 -9.58
C ASP A 10 7.24 3.42 -8.63
N TYR A 11 6.11 2.92 -9.12
CA TYR A 11 5.32 1.91 -8.43
C TYR A 11 4.47 1.09 -9.40
N TRP A 12 4.23 -0.16 -9.04
CA TRP A 12 3.41 -1.06 -9.83
C TRP A 12 2.72 -2.10 -8.94
N ALA A 13 1.66 -2.70 -9.47
CA ALA A 13 1.01 -3.84 -8.86
C ALA A 13 1.63 -5.13 -9.41
N ASN A 14 2.15 -5.97 -8.52
CA ASN A 14 2.61 -7.31 -8.84
C ASN A 14 1.43 -8.27 -9.03
N SER A 15 0.41 -8.11 -8.20
CA SER A 15 -0.82 -8.90 -8.28
C SER A 15 -2.01 -8.13 -7.74
N ILE A 16 -3.15 -8.35 -8.37
CA ILE A 16 -4.46 -7.92 -7.89
C ILE A 16 -5.39 -9.12 -8.07
N ARG A 17 -5.97 -9.59 -6.98
CA ARG A 17 -6.92 -10.68 -6.95
C ARG A 17 -8.18 -10.19 -6.25
N MET A 18 -9.32 -10.54 -6.83
CA MET A 18 -10.62 -10.29 -6.24
C MET A 18 -11.49 -11.51 -6.50
N GLU A 19 -12.19 -11.97 -5.48
CA GLU A 19 -13.02 -13.16 -5.56
C GLU A 19 -14.37 -12.88 -4.95
N ALA A 20 -15.43 -13.30 -5.65
CA ALA A 20 -16.78 -13.29 -5.11
C ALA A 20 -16.93 -14.44 -4.11
N CYS A 21 -17.54 -14.15 -2.97
CA CYS A 21 -17.82 -15.18 -1.97
C CYS A 21 -19.15 -15.87 -2.32
N PRO A 22 -19.14 -17.20 -2.53
CA PRO A 22 -20.31 -17.94 -3.02
C PRO A 22 -21.46 -17.97 -2.01
N ASP A 23 -21.14 -17.91 -0.72
CA ASP A 23 -22.09 -18.03 0.38
C ASP A 23 -22.64 -16.68 0.86
N TYR A 24 -22.38 -15.60 0.11
CA TYR A 24 -22.88 -14.27 0.44
C TYR A 24 -24.41 -14.19 0.36
N ASP A 25 -25.04 -13.79 1.46
CA ASP A 25 -26.48 -13.51 1.52
C ASP A 25 -26.72 -11.99 1.57
N PRO A 26 -27.29 -11.38 0.51
CA PRO A 26 -27.61 -9.95 0.49
C PRO A 26 -28.74 -9.56 1.46
N LYS A 27 -29.45 -10.52 2.05
CA LYS A 27 -30.48 -10.27 3.07
C LYS A 27 -29.91 -10.24 4.49
N SER A 28 -28.71 -10.77 4.69
CA SER A 28 -28.00 -10.72 5.97
C SER A 28 -27.11 -9.49 6.05
N ASN A 29 -26.74 -9.09 7.26
CA ASN A 29 -25.82 -7.96 7.45
C ASN A 29 -24.44 -8.30 6.89
N THR A 30 -23.79 -7.31 6.29
CA THR A 30 -22.42 -7.48 5.79
C THR A 30 -21.44 -7.34 6.96
N GLU A 31 -20.59 -8.34 7.14
CA GLU A 31 -19.63 -8.43 8.25
C GLU A 31 -18.24 -7.98 7.79
N LEU A 32 -18.12 -6.70 7.44
CA LEU A 32 -16.83 -6.08 7.11
C LEU A 32 -16.14 -5.64 8.40
N ASP A 33 -15.19 -6.43 8.87
CA ASP A 33 -14.29 -6.09 9.96
C ASP A 33 -12.89 -5.76 9.43
N LEU A 34 -12.28 -4.69 9.95
CA LEU A 34 -10.90 -4.31 9.64
C LEU A 34 -9.89 -5.34 10.18
N GLU A 35 -10.26 -6.10 11.22
CA GLU A 35 -9.45 -7.22 11.72
C GLU A 35 -9.28 -8.34 10.69
N LEU A 36 -10.16 -8.40 9.68
CA LEU A 36 -10.06 -9.30 8.54
C LEU A 36 -9.09 -8.79 7.47
N ILE A 37 -8.42 -7.65 7.65
CA ILE A 37 -7.46 -7.11 6.69
C ILE A 37 -6.04 -7.26 7.24
N SER A 38 -5.24 -8.08 6.57
CA SER A 38 -3.81 -8.22 6.83
C SER A 38 -3.01 -7.27 5.95
N VAL A 39 -2.12 -6.47 6.56
CA VAL A 39 -1.17 -5.63 5.86
C VAL A 39 0.25 -6.08 6.19
N LYS A 40 1.00 -6.49 5.16
CA LYS A 40 2.41 -6.87 5.27
C LYS A 40 3.25 -5.94 4.42
N HIS A 41 4.46 -5.65 4.87
CA HIS A 41 5.40 -4.83 4.10
C HIS A 41 6.78 -5.50 4.06
N SER A 42 7.56 -5.12 3.06
CA SER A 42 8.97 -5.50 2.93
C SER A 42 9.77 -4.30 2.42
N VAL A 43 11.03 -4.23 2.82
CA VAL A 43 11.93 -3.15 2.41
C VAL A 43 13.27 -3.77 2.04
N LYS A 44 13.78 -3.47 0.85
CA LYS A 44 15.08 -3.93 0.36
C LYS A 44 15.83 -2.75 -0.24
N GLN A 45 17.05 -2.51 0.21
CA GLN A 45 17.91 -1.51 -0.42
C GLN A 45 18.33 -1.98 -1.82
N LEU A 46 18.34 -1.07 -2.79
CA LEU A 46 18.83 -1.31 -4.14
C LEU A 46 20.26 -0.78 -4.27
N ASP A 47 21.07 -1.49 -5.05
CA ASP A 47 22.43 -1.04 -5.36
C ASP A 47 22.34 0.26 -6.17
N THR A 48 22.90 1.34 -5.60
CA THR A 48 22.90 2.67 -6.21
C THR A 48 24.36 3.09 -6.43
N PRO A 49 24.77 3.50 -7.64
CA PRO A 49 26.11 4.00 -7.88
C PRO A 49 26.34 5.29 -7.08
N ASP A 50 27.39 5.33 -6.27
CA ASP A 50 27.72 6.45 -5.39
C ASP A 50 26.52 7.01 -4.57
N PRO A 51 26.11 6.32 -3.51
CA PRO A 51 24.95 6.72 -2.70
C PRO A 51 25.10 8.09 -2.03
N GLU A 52 26.32 8.56 -1.80
CA GLU A 52 26.58 9.85 -1.14
C GLU A 52 26.29 11.03 -2.08
N GLU A 53 26.47 10.84 -3.39
CA GLU A 53 26.15 11.84 -4.41
C GLU A 53 24.71 11.68 -4.93
N ASN A 54 24.29 10.45 -5.23
CA ASN A 54 23.06 10.17 -5.96
C ASN A 54 21.86 9.82 -5.06
N GLY A 55 22.11 9.56 -3.78
CA GLY A 55 21.11 9.09 -2.83
C GLY A 55 20.94 7.58 -2.84
N THR A 56 20.13 7.08 -1.91
CA THR A 56 19.91 5.66 -1.70
C THR A 56 18.53 5.25 -2.20
N SER A 57 18.48 4.25 -3.08
CA SER A 57 17.22 3.68 -3.57
C SER A 57 16.76 2.48 -2.74
N TRP A 58 15.47 2.39 -2.51
CA TRP A 58 14.81 1.31 -1.76
C TRP A 58 13.65 0.74 -2.54
N LEU A 59 13.58 -0.58 -2.65
CA LEU A 59 12.38 -1.29 -3.08
C LEU A 59 11.50 -1.55 -1.86
N VAL A 60 10.32 -0.95 -1.85
CA VAL A 60 9.30 -1.14 -0.81
C VAL A 60 8.19 -2.00 -1.39
N GLY A 61 7.91 -3.13 -0.76
CA GLY A 61 6.78 -4.00 -1.08
C GLY A 61 5.67 -3.84 -0.05
N LEU A 62 4.42 -3.84 -0.51
CA LEU A 62 3.22 -3.80 0.32
C LEU A 62 2.26 -4.90 -0.15
N SER A 63 1.78 -5.73 0.77
CA SER A 63 0.73 -6.70 0.51
C SER A 63 -0.45 -6.44 1.43
N ILE A 64 -1.63 -6.27 0.85
CA ILE A 64 -2.90 -6.09 1.55
C ILE A 64 -3.80 -7.25 1.17
N GLU A 65 -4.23 -8.02 2.14
CA GLU A 65 -5.06 -9.21 1.93
C GLU A 65 -6.23 -9.18 2.89
N GLN A 66 -7.44 -9.38 2.38
CA GLN A 66 -8.60 -9.66 3.20
C GLN A 66 -8.70 -11.18 3.44
N THR A 67 -9.01 -11.58 4.68
CA THR A 67 -9.22 -12.97 5.08
C THR A 67 -10.23 -13.67 4.15
N PRO A 68 -10.08 -14.97 3.86
CA PRO A 68 -10.95 -15.68 2.92
C PRO A 68 -12.44 -15.69 3.31
N CYS A 69 -13.28 -16.01 2.33
CA CYS A 69 -14.75 -15.95 2.39
C CYS A 69 -15.41 -16.82 3.48
N ASP A 70 -14.66 -17.67 4.16
CA ASP A 70 -15.14 -18.58 5.21
C ASP A 70 -15.34 -17.89 6.57
N THR A 71 -14.99 -16.61 6.70
CA THR A 71 -14.94 -15.90 7.98
C THR A 71 -16.08 -14.90 8.23
N GLY A 72 -17.02 -14.72 7.31
CA GLY A 72 -18.19 -13.85 7.52
C GLY A 72 -19.06 -13.63 6.28
N ASN A 73 -20.21 -12.97 6.44
CA ASN A 73 -21.08 -12.62 5.32
C ASN A 73 -20.53 -11.40 4.55
N ILE A 74 -19.52 -11.64 3.71
CA ILE A 74 -18.90 -10.63 2.84
C ILE A 74 -19.12 -10.99 1.36
N PRO A 75 -19.34 -10.01 0.48
CA PRO A 75 -19.62 -10.29 -0.93
C PRO A 75 -18.36 -10.63 -1.74
N TYR A 76 -17.21 -10.09 -1.33
CA TYR A 76 -15.94 -10.26 -2.01
C TYR A 76 -14.79 -10.30 -1.01
N THR A 77 -13.72 -10.98 -1.41
CA THR A 77 -12.39 -10.85 -0.81
C THR A 77 -11.42 -10.29 -1.84
N PHE A 78 -10.35 -9.67 -1.36
CA PHE A 78 -9.31 -9.12 -2.23
C PHE A 78 -7.92 -9.37 -1.67
N ALA A 79 -6.96 -9.44 -2.59
CA ALA A 79 -5.54 -9.45 -2.27
C ALA A 79 -4.82 -8.57 -3.29
N VAL A 80 -3.99 -7.66 -2.80
CA VAL A 80 -3.22 -6.71 -3.61
C VAL A 80 -1.77 -6.75 -3.16
N SER A 81 -0.85 -6.94 -4.11
CA SER A 81 0.58 -6.80 -3.87
C SER A 81 1.13 -5.68 -4.74
N LEU A 82 1.72 -4.67 -4.09
CA LEU A 82 2.32 -3.49 -4.69
C LEU A 82 3.81 -3.48 -4.42
N GLN A 83 4.57 -2.93 -5.36
CA GLN A 83 5.96 -2.56 -5.16
C GLN A 83 6.18 -1.12 -5.60
N GLY A 84 7.11 -0.45 -4.95
CA GLY A 84 7.54 0.89 -5.32
C GLY A 84 9.01 1.10 -5.06
N VAL A 85 9.63 1.93 -5.88
CA VAL A 85 11.01 2.36 -5.70
C VAL A 85 10.99 3.74 -5.08
N VAL A 86 11.62 3.87 -3.91
CA VAL A 86 11.74 5.13 -3.17
C VAL A 86 13.20 5.56 -3.17
N LEU A 87 13.45 6.79 -3.62
CA LEU A 87 14.76 7.43 -3.57
C LEU A 87 14.85 8.35 -2.35
N ALA A 88 15.87 8.15 -1.53
CA ALA A 88 16.25 9.06 -0.46
C ALA A 88 17.46 9.88 -0.90
N LEU A 89 17.30 11.20 -1.09
CA LEU A 89 18.37 12.07 -1.55
C LEU A 89 19.38 12.37 -0.42
N PRO A 90 20.67 12.53 -0.73
CA PRO A 90 21.67 12.90 0.25
C PRO A 90 21.40 14.32 0.78
N GLY A 91 21.60 14.53 2.08
CA GLY A 91 21.30 15.81 2.73
C GLY A 91 19.82 16.04 3.09
N GLY A 92 19.06 14.96 3.32
CA GLY A 92 17.72 15.00 3.89
C GLY A 92 17.67 15.74 5.24
N PRO A 93 16.48 16.18 5.70
CA PRO A 93 16.36 16.96 6.92
C PRO A 93 16.89 16.16 8.12
N THR A 94 17.94 16.67 8.76
CA THR A 94 18.44 16.21 10.05
C THR A 94 17.49 16.70 11.15
N GLY A 95 16.81 15.76 11.82
CA GLY A 95 16.01 16.02 13.03
C GLY A 95 14.55 16.49 12.82
N GLU A 96 13.67 16.05 13.73
CA GLU A 96 12.22 16.34 13.98
C GLU A 96 11.22 16.31 12.79
N ARG A 97 11.67 16.53 11.56
CA ARG A 97 10.83 16.67 10.36
C ARG A 97 10.40 15.33 9.76
N LEU A 98 11.07 14.24 10.13
CA LEU A 98 10.71 12.88 9.69
C LEU A 98 9.40 12.41 10.36
N GLU A 99 9.09 12.89 11.57
CA GLU A 99 7.90 12.49 12.33
C GLU A 99 6.58 12.99 11.73
N ARG A 100 6.60 13.98 10.80
CA ARG A 100 5.38 14.45 10.11
C ARG A 100 5.02 13.67 8.85
N VAL A 101 5.89 12.76 8.39
CA VAL A 101 5.62 11.95 7.17
C VAL A 101 4.84 10.67 7.52
N SER A 102 4.70 10.34 8.80
CA SER A 102 3.94 9.19 9.31
C SER A 102 2.44 9.46 9.46
N GLU A 103 1.94 10.67 9.15
CA GLU A 103 0.50 10.88 9.02
C GLU A 103 0.02 10.21 7.72
N PRO A 104 -0.82 9.16 7.79
CA PRO A 104 -1.32 8.52 6.59
C PRO A 104 -2.20 9.51 5.84
N ARG A 105 -1.67 10.09 4.76
CA ARG A 105 -2.51 10.74 3.76
C ARG A 105 -3.46 9.66 3.24
N ARG A 106 -4.71 9.72 3.68
CA ARG A 106 -5.79 8.85 3.21
C ARG A 106 -5.92 9.05 1.71
N TYR A 107 -5.27 8.20 0.92
CA TYR A 107 -5.61 8.04 -0.49
C TYR A 107 -6.93 7.27 -0.52
N THR A 108 -8.04 8.00 -0.63
CA THR A 108 -9.34 7.41 -0.87
C THR A 108 -9.34 6.85 -2.29
N MET A 109 -9.29 5.53 -2.42
CA MET A 109 -9.64 4.86 -3.67
C MET A 109 -11.13 5.14 -3.92
N LEU A 110 -11.42 6.01 -4.90
CA LEU A 110 -12.79 6.23 -5.37
C LEU A 110 -13.22 4.98 -6.15
N LEU A 111 -13.93 4.08 -5.48
CA LEU A 111 -14.74 3.08 -6.17
C LEU A 111 -15.93 3.82 -6.79
N ALA A 112 -15.91 3.95 -8.12
CA ALA A 112 -17.01 4.53 -8.87
C ALA A 112 -18.25 3.62 -8.76
N SER A 113 -19.24 4.05 -7.98
CA SER A 113 -20.59 3.50 -8.05
C SER A 113 -21.27 4.06 -9.30
N HIS A 114 -21.32 3.27 -10.38
CA HIS A 114 -22.31 3.53 -11.42
C HIS A 114 -23.65 2.98 -10.95
N GLY A 115 -24.47 3.88 -10.42
CA GLY A 115 -25.88 3.66 -10.14
C GLY A 115 -26.74 4.13 -11.31
N LYS A 116 -27.62 3.20 -11.72
CA LYS A 116 -28.78 3.29 -12.63
C LYS A 116 -28.52 3.13 -14.11
#